data_AF-A0A2W2ET95-F1
#
_entry.id   AF-A0A2W2ET95-F1
#
_cell.length_a   1.000
_cell.length_b   1.000
_cell.length_c   1.000
_cell.angle_alpha   90.00
_cell.angle_beta   90.00
_cell.angle_gamma   90.00
#
_symmetry.space_group_name_H-M   'P 1'
#
loop_
_entity.id
_entity.type
_entity.pdbx_description
1 polymer ?
#
loop_
_entity_poly.entity_id
_entity_poly.type
_entity_poly.pdbx_seq_one_letter_code
_entity_poly.pdbx_strand_id
1 'polypeptide(L)'
;MAVRGEVGRLPEGAKAQSPEGFAAERLTHVQNRVDSLSVMLLLFAGVALFVSVLVIANTFSILFAQRLRDVALLRCIGATRRQVVRSVRREAAAVGVLASLTGTLVGVGLGYGLIALIDALAPTVPMGAAELPTLWLLGGFAVGLMVTMVASWLPTRRVVRVSPLAALRPD
;
A
#
# COMPACT_ATOMS: atom_id res chain seq x y z
N MET A 1 8.31 -47.38 -1.82
CA MET A 1 9.44 -48.15 -2.40
C MET A 1 10.73 -47.45 -2.01
N ALA A 2 11.43 -47.93 -0.97
CA ALA A 2 12.73 -47.41 -0.57
C ALA A 2 13.81 -48.20 -1.30
N VAL A 3 14.49 -47.57 -2.26
CA VAL A 3 15.60 -48.20 -3.00
C VAL A 3 16.81 -48.22 -2.07
N ARG A 4 17.02 -49.35 -1.38
CA ARG A 4 18.20 -49.59 -0.55
C ARG A 4 19.29 -50.23 -1.42
N GLY A 5 19.99 -49.42 -2.21
CA GLY A 5 21.19 -49.83 -2.93
C GLY A 5 22.43 -49.62 -2.07
N GLU A 6 23.35 -50.58 -2.06
CA GLU A 6 24.65 -50.47 -1.40
C GLU A 6 25.43 -49.28 -1.98
N VAL A 7 25.55 -48.22 -1.18
CA VAL A 7 26.33 -47.03 -1.53
C VAL A 7 27.81 -47.38 -1.42
N GLY A 8 28.47 -47.55 -2.58
CA GLY A 8 29.93 -47.64 -2.68
C GLY A 8 30.59 -46.41 -2.06
N ARG A 9 31.85 -46.57 -1.61
CA ARG A 9 32.62 -45.55 -0.88
C ARG A 9 32.49 -44.17 -1.54
N LEU A 10 31.90 -43.24 -0.79
CA LEU A 10 31.76 -41.83 -1.17
C LEU A 10 33.16 -41.24 -1.40
N PRO A 11 33.39 -40.46 -2.48
CA PRO A 11 34.65 -39.73 -2.68
C PRO A 11 34.88 -38.75 -1.51
N GLU A 12 36.13 -38.59 -1.10
CA GLU A 12 36.49 -37.75 0.06
C GLU A 12 35.96 -36.32 -0.10
N GLY A 13 35.02 -35.93 0.78
CA GLY A 13 34.34 -34.64 0.75
C GLY A 13 32.86 -34.68 0.35
N ALA A 14 32.35 -35.79 -0.18
CA ALA A 14 30.93 -35.93 -0.51
C ALA A 14 30.10 -36.27 0.74
N LYS A 15 29.25 -35.34 1.17
CA LYS A 15 28.28 -35.56 2.25
C LYS A 15 27.02 -36.19 1.68
N ALA A 16 26.68 -37.40 2.15
CA ALA A 16 25.38 -37.99 1.90
C ALA A 16 24.33 -37.23 2.73
N GLN A 17 23.57 -36.36 2.09
CA GLN A 17 22.53 -35.57 2.72
C GLN A 17 21.17 -36.10 2.26
N SER A 18 20.23 -36.22 3.21
CA SER A 18 18.91 -36.77 2.94
C SER A 18 18.19 -35.88 1.91
N PRO A 19 17.33 -36.47 1.05
CA PRO A 19 16.51 -35.69 0.11
C PRO A 19 15.74 -34.54 0.80
N GLU A 20 15.31 -34.78 2.04
CA GLU A 20 14.63 -33.80 2.89
C GLU A 20 15.55 -32.66 3.35
N GLY A 21 16.81 -32.96 3.69
CA GLY A 21 17.82 -31.97 4.10
C GLY A 21 18.29 -31.07 2.96
N PHE A 22 18.43 -31.61 1.74
CA PHE A 22 18.75 -30.81 0.54
C PHE A 22 17.60 -29.90 0.10
N ALA A 23 16.35 -30.38 0.22
CA ALA A 23 15.17 -29.57 -0.07
C ALA A 23 15.03 -28.42 0.95
N ALA A 24 15.21 -28.70 2.24
CA ALA A 24 15.15 -27.69 3.31
C ALA A 24 16.23 -26.60 3.14
N GLU A 25 17.46 -26.96 2.81
CA GLU A 25 18.56 -26.00 2.61
C GLU A 25 18.37 -25.13 1.34
N ARG A 26 17.84 -25.69 0.25
CA ARG A 26 17.49 -24.87 -0.93
C ARG A 26 16.32 -23.93 -0.67
N LEU A 27 15.33 -24.36 0.10
CA LEU A 27 14.18 -23.52 0.46
C LEU A 27 14.61 -22.32 1.31
N THR A 28 15.47 -22.51 2.32
CA THR A 28 15.95 -21.40 3.16
C THR A 28 16.79 -20.39 2.39
N HIS A 29 17.67 -20.83 1.47
CA HIS A 29 18.44 -19.92 0.64
C HIS A 29 17.60 -19.11 -0.36
N VAL A 30 16.54 -19.70 -0.93
CA VAL A 30 15.60 -18.99 -1.81
C VAL A 30 14.71 -18.03 -1.02
N GLN A 31 14.15 -18.48 0.12
CA GLN A 31 13.32 -17.66 1.00
C GLN A 31 14.06 -16.41 1.47
N ASN A 32 15.31 -16.55 1.95
CA ASN A 32 16.09 -15.40 2.41
C ASN A 32 16.32 -14.32 1.34
N ARG A 33 16.47 -14.71 0.05
CA ARG A 33 16.61 -13.72 -1.04
C ARG A 33 15.30 -13.02 -1.34
N VAL A 34 14.20 -13.78 -1.40
CA VAL A 34 12.85 -13.23 -1.63
C VAL A 34 12.48 -12.26 -0.50
N ASP A 35 12.73 -12.64 0.76
CA ASP A 35 12.46 -11.81 1.93
C ASP A 35 13.25 -10.50 1.91
N SER A 36 14.53 -10.54 1.52
CA SER A 36 15.34 -9.33 1.40
C SER A 36 14.80 -8.35 0.35
N LEU A 37 14.39 -8.86 -0.82
CA LEU A 37 13.75 -8.06 -1.86
C LEU A 37 12.40 -7.49 -1.38
N SER A 38 11.59 -8.30 -0.70
CA SER A 38 10.32 -7.88 -0.13
C SER A 38 10.50 -6.76 0.89
N VAL A 39 11.48 -6.85 1.79
CA VAL A 39 11.79 -5.79 2.76
C VAL A 39 12.19 -4.49 2.05
N MET A 40 13.03 -4.58 1.01
CA MET A 40 13.43 -3.41 0.25
C MET A 40 12.24 -2.74 -0.46
N LEU A 41 11.37 -3.53 -1.09
CA LEU A 41 10.13 -3.04 -1.71
C LEU A 41 9.16 -2.44 -0.67
N LEU A 42 9.07 -3.03 0.52
CA LEU A 42 8.25 -2.50 1.61
C LEU A 42 8.78 -1.13 2.08
N LEU A 43 10.10 -0.95 2.11
CA LEU A 43 10.72 0.33 2.45
C LEU A 43 10.36 1.40 1.42
N PHE A 44 10.49 1.08 0.12
CA PHE A 44 10.07 1.98 -0.96
C PHE A 44 8.58 2.30 -0.89
N ALA A 45 7.74 1.30 -0.61
CA ALA A 45 6.31 1.51 -0.40
C ALA A 45 6.05 2.45 0.79
N GLY A 46 6.78 2.29 1.89
CA GLY A 46 6.70 3.20 3.05
C GLY A 46 7.05 4.65 2.69
N VAL A 47 8.12 4.87 1.92
CA VAL A 47 8.48 6.20 1.41
C VAL A 47 7.41 6.76 0.49
N ALA A 48 6.89 5.95 -0.45
CA ALA A 48 5.84 6.37 -1.37
C ALA A 48 4.53 6.74 -0.63
N LEU A 49 4.15 5.98 0.39
CA LEU A 49 3.02 6.29 1.25
C LEU A 49 3.25 7.59 2.02
N PHE A 50 4.45 7.80 2.57
CA PHE A 50 4.79 9.04 3.26
C PHE A 50 4.66 10.26 2.34
N VAL A 51 5.23 10.19 1.13
CA VAL A 51 5.10 11.27 0.13
C VAL A 51 3.64 11.48 -0.26
N SER A 52 2.88 10.39 -0.44
CA SER A 52 1.45 10.45 -0.77
C SER A 52 0.65 11.16 0.32
N VAL A 53 0.94 10.93 1.61
CA VAL A 53 0.31 11.66 2.72
C VAL A 53 0.55 13.17 2.59
N LEU A 54 1.77 13.59 2.28
CA LEU A 54 2.11 15.01 2.11
C LEU A 54 1.36 15.62 0.92
N VAL A 55 1.33 14.92 -0.22
CA VAL A 55 0.61 15.35 -1.42
C VAL A 55 -0.88 15.50 -1.12
N ILE A 56 -1.50 14.47 -0.54
CA ILE A 56 -2.92 14.48 -0.17
C ILE A 56 -3.21 15.62 0.80
N ALA A 57 -2.41 15.78 1.86
CA ALA A 57 -2.60 16.86 2.83
C ALA A 57 -2.51 18.24 2.17
N ASN A 58 -1.59 18.43 1.23
CA ASN A 58 -1.44 19.68 0.48
C ASN A 58 -2.66 19.93 -0.43
N THR A 59 -3.08 18.93 -1.20
CA THR A 59 -4.26 19.04 -2.07
C THR A 59 -5.52 19.39 -1.29
N PHE A 60 -5.78 18.69 -0.17
CA PHE A 60 -6.92 19.04 0.68
C PHE A 60 -6.80 20.47 1.21
N SER A 61 -5.61 20.89 1.65
CA SER A 61 -5.38 22.26 2.12
C SER A 61 -5.76 23.30 1.06
N ILE A 62 -5.39 23.08 -0.21
CA ILE A 62 -5.73 23.96 -1.34
C ILE A 62 -7.24 23.95 -1.60
N LEU A 63 -7.86 22.78 -1.73
CA LEU A 63 -9.31 22.65 -1.96
C LEU A 63 -10.13 23.34 -0.85
N PHE A 64 -9.63 23.28 0.37
CA PHE A 64 -10.23 23.96 1.50
C PHE A 64 -10.08 25.47 1.45
N ALA A 65 -8.90 25.99 1.10
CA ALA A 65 -8.68 27.43 0.96
C ALA A 65 -9.66 28.03 -0.05
N GLN A 66 -9.93 27.31 -1.14
CA GLN A 66 -10.91 27.71 -2.16
C GLN A 66 -12.36 27.70 -1.64
N ARG A 67 -12.72 26.76 -0.75
CA ARG A 67 -14.09 26.60 -0.20
C ARG A 67 -14.31 27.30 1.15
N LEU A 68 -13.29 27.97 1.68
CA LEU A 68 -13.34 28.56 3.03
C LEU A 68 -14.45 29.60 3.14
N ARG A 69 -14.64 30.41 2.09
CA ARG A 69 -15.67 31.45 2.03
C ARG A 69 -17.08 30.86 2.06
N ASP A 70 -17.33 29.80 1.31
CA ASP A 70 -18.61 29.08 1.31
C ASP A 70 -18.90 28.47 2.68
N VAL A 71 -17.90 27.87 3.32
CA VAL A 71 -18.01 27.33 4.67
C VAL A 71 -18.26 28.43 5.70
N ALA A 72 -17.63 29.59 5.56
CA ALA A 72 -17.87 30.74 6.43
C ALA A 72 -19.31 31.25 6.29
N LEU A 73 -19.82 31.39 5.06
CA LEU A 73 -21.21 31.77 4.79
C LEU A 73 -22.21 30.77 5.36
N LEU A 74 -21.99 29.47 5.16
CA LEU A 74 -22.80 28.41 5.78
C LEU A 74 -22.82 28.51 7.30
N ARG A 75 -21.68 28.82 7.93
CA ARG A 75 -21.59 29.03 9.39
C ARG A 75 -22.28 30.31 9.85
N CYS A 76 -22.35 31.36 9.03
CA CYS A 76 -23.09 32.59 9.33
C CYS A 76 -24.61 32.35 9.36
N ILE A 77 -25.12 31.41 8.56
CA ILE A 77 -26.54 31.02 8.56
C ILE A 77 -26.85 29.85 9.51
N GLY A 78 -25.90 29.46 10.37
CA GLY A 78 -26.13 28.50 11.47
C GLY A 78 -25.51 27.12 11.31
N ALA A 79 -24.71 26.85 10.27
CA ALA A 79 -24.03 25.57 10.14
C ALA A 79 -23.03 25.34 11.28
N THR A 80 -23.05 24.13 11.84
CA THR A 80 -22.20 23.76 12.97
C THR A 80 -20.82 23.28 12.50
N ARG A 81 -19.81 23.48 13.34
CA ARG A 81 -18.44 22.96 13.18
C ARG A 81 -18.40 21.46 12.84
N ARG A 82 -19.32 20.68 13.42
CA ARG A 82 -19.43 19.22 13.22
C ARG A 82 -19.96 18.86 11.82
N GLN A 83 -20.88 19.65 11.25
CA GLN A 83 -21.39 19.41 9.90
C GLN A 83 -20.29 19.59 8.85
N VAL A 84 -19.46 20.63 8.98
CA VAL A 84 -18.32 20.89 8.09
C VAL A 84 -17.32 19.73 8.14
N VAL A 85 -16.90 19.33 9.34
CA VAL A 85 -15.93 18.21 9.51
C VAL A 85 -16.50 16.88 8.97
N ARG A 86 -17.80 16.62 9.18
CA ARG A 86 -18.45 15.41 8.63
C ARG A 86 -18.50 15.42 7.11
N SER A 87 -18.77 16.58 6.49
CA SER A 87 -18.80 16.71 5.03
C SER A 87 -17.45 16.33 4.43
N VAL A 88 -16.37 16.89 4.97
CA VAL A 88 -15.02 16.65 4.48
C VAL A 88 -14.64 15.19 4.67
N ARG A 89 -14.94 14.62 5.85
CA ARG A 89 -14.63 13.21 6.10
C ARG A 89 -15.36 12.27 5.14
N ARG A 90 -16.58 12.63 4.71
CA ARG A 90 -17.32 11.87 3.69
C ARG A 90 -16.67 12.00 2.32
N GLU A 91 -16.24 13.21 1.94
CA GLU A 91 -15.52 13.45 0.69
C GLU A 91 -14.18 12.69 0.66
N ALA A 92 -13.40 12.78 1.73
CA ALA A 92 -12.15 12.02 1.88
C ALA A 92 -12.37 10.51 1.87
N ALA A 93 -13.47 10.01 2.47
CA ALA A 93 -13.80 8.59 2.41
C ALA A 93 -14.17 8.15 0.97
N ALA A 94 -14.95 8.94 0.25
CA ALA A 94 -15.31 8.65 -1.15
C ALA A 94 -14.06 8.64 -2.05
N VAL A 95 -13.20 9.66 -1.92
CA VAL A 95 -11.92 9.73 -2.63
C VAL A 95 -11.02 8.55 -2.26
N GLY A 96 -10.93 8.23 -0.96
CA GLY A 96 -10.13 7.11 -0.47
C GLY A 96 -10.60 5.76 -0.99
N VAL A 97 -11.91 5.52 -1.07
CA VAL A 97 -12.47 4.28 -1.64
C VAL A 97 -12.13 4.18 -3.13
N LEU A 98 -12.34 5.25 -3.89
CA LEU A 98 -12.04 5.27 -5.32
C LEU A 98 -10.54 5.08 -5.58
N ALA A 99 -9.69 5.82 -4.87
CA ALA A 99 -8.24 5.72 -5.00
C ALA A 99 -7.69 4.36 -4.58
N SER A 100 -8.25 3.75 -3.52
CA SER A 100 -7.83 2.43 -3.06
C SER A 100 -8.28 1.33 -4.02
N LEU A 101 -9.48 1.46 -4.59
CA LEU A 101 -9.98 0.54 -5.59
C LEU A 101 -9.11 0.60 -6.85
N THR A 102 -8.90 1.80 -7.41
CA THR A 102 -8.08 1.97 -8.62
C THR A 102 -6.62 1.60 -8.36
N GLY A 103 -6.05 1.99 -7.22
CA GLY A 103 -4.68 1.63 -6.83
C GLY A 103 -4.49 0.12 -6.69
N THR A 104 -5.46 -0.58 -6.08
CA THR A 104 -5.40 -2.05 -5.97
C THR A 104 -5.49 -2.71 -7.34
N LEU A 105 -6.43 -2.27 -8.20
CA LEU A 105 -6.58 -2.80 -9.55
C LEU A 105 -5.32 -2.59 -10.40
N VAL A 106 -4.75 -1.38 -10.36
CA VAL A 106 -3.50 -1.06 -11.07
C VAL A 106 -2.34 -1.87 -10.49
N GLY A 107 -2.22 -1.98 -9.18
CA GLY A 107 -1.18 -2.77 -8.53
C GLY A 107 -1.23 -4.25 -8.91
N VAL A 108 -2.42 -4.84 -8.92
CA VAL A 108 -2.64 -6.22 -9.39
C VAL A 108 -2.28 -6.37 -10.86
N GLY A 109 -2.72 -5.44 -11.72
CA GLY A 109 -2.41 -5.44 -13.14
C GLY A 109 -0.90 -5.34 -13.42
N LEU A 110 -0.20 -4.46 -12.70
CA LEU A 110 1.26 -4.33 -12.79
C LEU A 110 1.97 -5.60 -12.26
N GLY A 111 1.46 -6.21 -11.20
CA GLY A 111 1.99 -7.46 -10.66
C GLY A 111 1.93 -8.60 -11.67
N TYR A 112 0.75 -8.86 -12.24
CA TYR A 112 0.59 -9.86 -13.30
C TYR A 112 1.41 -9.52 -14.55
N GLY A 113 1.45 -8.24 -14.94
CA GLY A 113 2.25 -7.78 -16.08
C GLY A 113 3.75 -8.01 -15.87
N LEU A 114 4.26 -7.82 -14.66
CA LEU A 114 5.66 -8.08 -14.33
C LEU A 114 5.99 -9.57 -14.35
N ILE A 115 5.11 -10.42 -13.83
CA ILE A 115 5.28 -11.89 -13.90
C ILE A 115 5.31 -12.35 -15.36
N ALA A 116 4.34 -11.91 -16.17
CA ALA A 116 4.28 -12.24 -17.59
C ALA A 116 5.52 -11.76 -18.36
N LEU A 117 6.05 -10.57 -18.01
CA LEU A 117 7.28 -10.06 -18.61
C LEU A 117 8.51 -10.89 -18.22
N ILE A 118 8.61 -11.32 -16.96
CA ILE A 118 9.72 -12.16 -16.51
C ILE A 118 9.65 -13.54 -17.16
N ASP A 119 8.46 -14.14 -17.26
CA ASP A 119 8.27 -15.43 -17.93
C ASP A 119 8.69 -15.36 -19.42
N ALA A 120 8.41 -14.23 -20.08
CA ALA A 120 8.82 -14.01 -21.47
C ALA A 120 10.34 -13.82 -21.63
N LEU A 121 11.02 -13.19 -20.67
CA LEU A 121 12.45 -12.87 -20.75
C LEU A 121 13.36 -13.97 -20.16
N ALA A 122 12.87 -14.74 -19.20
CA ALA A 122 13.62 -15.72 -18.44
C ALA A 122 12.80 -17.01 -18.19
N PRO A 123 12.47 -17.79 -19.24
CA PRO A 123 11.60 -18.97 -19.14
C PRO A 123 12.18 -20.12 -18.29
N THR A 124 13.45 -20.02 -17.88
CA THR A 124 14.11 -20.99 -17.01
C THR A 124 13.92 -20.70 -15.52
N VAL A 125 13.32 -19.56 -15.16
CA VAL A 125 12.95 -19.24 -13.77
C VAL A 125 11.51 -19.71 -13.57
N PRO A 126 11.26 -20.79 -12.80
CA PRO A 126 9.90 -21.20 -12.51
C PRO A 126 9.25 -20.17 -11.58
N MET A 127 8.57 -19.18 -12.14
CA MET A 127 7.61 -18.38 -11.41
C MET A 127 6.41 -19.28 -11.11
N GLY A 128 6.15 -19.56 -9.84
CA GLY A 128 4.95 -20.29 -9.43
C GLY A 128 3.68 -19.55 -9.89
N ALA A 129 2.54 -20.23 -9.85
CA ALA A 129 1.27 -19.58 -10.15
C ALA A 129 1.09 -18.35 -9.25
N ALA A 130 0.73 -17.23 -9.85
CA ALA A 130 0.47 -15.98 -9.15
C ALA A 130 -0.81 -16.11 -8.31
N GLU A 131 -0.65 -16.65 -7.11
CA GLU A 131 -1.70 -16.69 -6.12
C GLU A 131 -1.87 -15.29 -5.52
N LEU A 132 -3.10 -14.77 -5.59
CA LEU A 132 -3.49 -13.53 -4.92
C LEU A 132 -4.38 -13.87 -3.74
N PRO A 133 -3.80 -14.03 -2.53
CA PRO A 133 -4.61 -14.23 -1.35
C PRO A 133 -5.52 -13.02 -1.15
N THR A 134 -6.82 -13.27 -0.98
CA THR A 134 -7.82 -12.21 -0.77
C THR A 134 -7.43 -11.29 0.39
N LEU A 135 -6.72 -11.82 1.38
CA LEU A 135 -6.19 -11.06 2.51
C LEU A 135 -5.25 -9.92 2.09
N TRP A 136 -4.36 -10.13 1.10
CA TRP A 136 -3.44 -9.09 0.63
C TRP A 136 -4.15 -8.01 -0.19
N LEU A 137 -5.16 -8.39 -0.97
CA LEU A 137 -6.00 -7.44 -1.71
C LEU A 137 -6.79 -6.54 -0.74
N LEU A 138 -7.44 -7.15 0.25
CA LEU A 138 -8.15 -6.42 1.29
C LEU A 138 -7.20 -5.56 2.14
N GLY A 139 -6.01 -6.09 2.45
CA GLY A 139 -4.96 -5.37 3.17
C GLY A 139 -4.50 -4.12 2.41
N GLY A 140 -4.17 -4.26 1.13
CA GLY A 140 -3.76 -3.13 0.28
C GLY A 140 -4.85 -2.07 0.15
N PHE A 141 -6.10 -2.49 -0.08
CA PHE A 141 -7.25 -1.59 -0.10
C PHE A 141 -7.44 -0.85 1.24
N ALA A 142 -7.38 -1.58 2.35
CA ALA A 142 -7.53 -1.01 3.69
C ALA A 142 -6.41 -0.01 4.00
N VAL A 143 -5.16 -0.33 3.65
CA VAL A 143 -4.02 0.56 3.83
C VAL A 143 -4.20 1.85 3.03
N GLY A 144 -4.58 1.78 1.74
CA GLY A 144 -4.84 2.96 0.91
C GLY A 144 -5.93 3.87 1.49
N LEU A 145 -7.02 3.25 1.97
CA LEU A 145 -8.13 3.97 2.58
C LEU A 145 -7.71 4.65 3.89
N MET A 146 -6.99 3.92 4.76
CA MET A 146 -6.47 4.45 6.01
C MET A 146 -5.50 5.61 5.79
N VAL A 147 -4.57 5.47 4.83
CA VAL A 147 -3.61 6.53 4.49
C VAL A 147 -4.33 7.80 4.04
N THR A 148 -5.36 7.68 3.20
CA THR A 148 -6.15 8.82 2.72
C THR A 148 -6.93 9.50 3.86
N MET A 149 -7.54 8.71 4.74
CA MET A 149 -8.26 9.22 5.90
C MET A 149 -7.34 9.92 6.90
N VAL A 150 -6.16 9.36 7.15
CA VAL A 150 -5.16 9.96 8.06
C VAL A 150 -4.59 11.25 7.46
N ALA A 151 -4.22 11.24 6.17
CA ALA A 151 -3.66 12.39 5.49
C ALA A 151 -4.61 13.59 5.45
N SER A 152 -5.91 13.34 5.22
CA SER A 152 -6.94 14.39 5.20
C SER A 152 -7.32 14.92 6.59
N TRP A 153 -6.96 14.23 7.68
CA TRP A 153 -7.35 14.65 9.03
C TRP A 153 -6.64 15.92 9.49
N LEU A 154 -5.35 16.05 9.23
CA LEU A 154 -4.54 17.20 9.65
C LEU A 154 -5.08 18.54 9.12
N PRO A 155 -5.33 18.71 7.80
CA PRO A 155 -5.89 19.95 7.26
C PRO A 155 -7.31 20.21 7.79
N THR A 156 -8.12 19.16 7.91
CA THR A 156 -9.48 19.26 8.47
C THR A 156 -9.47 19.88 9.87
N ARG A 157 -8.54 19.49 10.74
CA ARG A 157 -8.43 20.03 12.11
C ARG A 157 -7.99 21.49 12.14
N ARG A 158 -7.06 21.90 11.27
CA ARG A 158 -6.55 23.27 11.21
C ARG A 158 -7.65 24.27 10.84
N VAL A 159 -8.48 23.95 9.86
CA VAL A 159 -9.54 24.84 9.35
C VAL A 159 -10.58 25.16 10.40
N VAL A 160 -11.03 24.16 11.16
CA VAL A 160 -12.09 24.41 12.15
C VAL A 160 -11.63 25.22 13.37
N ARG A 161 -10.35 25.60 13.45
CA ARG A 161 -9.85 26.58 14.43
C ARG A 161 -9.91 28.02 13.92
N VAL A 162 -10.08 28.24 12.61
CA VAL A 162 -10.17 29.58 12.02
C VAL A 162 -11.57 30.17 12.23
N SER A 163 -11.61 31.43 12.63
CA SER A 163 -12.83 32.21 12.86
C SER A 163 -13.54 32.52 11.52
N PRO A 164 -14.86 32.28 11.38
CA PRO A 164 -15.63 32.62 10.17
C PRO A 164 -15.55 34.11 9.80
N LEU A 165 -15.48 35.00 10.79
CA LEU A 165 -15.41 36.45 10.58
C LEU A 165 -14.05 36.89 10.03
N ALA A 166 -12.98 36.15 10.34
CA ALA A 166 -11.66 36.43 9.77
C ALA A 166 -11.60 36.10 8.26
N ALA A 167 -12.41 35.15 7.79
CA ALA A 167 -12.47 34.75 6.38
C ALA A 167 -13.32 35.69 5.51
N LEU A 168 -14.06 36.63 6.11
CA LEU A 168 -14.94 37.57 5.42
C LEU A 168 -14.44 39.01 5.44
N ARG A 169 -13.34 39.29 6.16
CA ARG A 169 -12.68 40.59 6.03
C ARG A 169 -12.08 40.69 4.64
N PRO A 170 -12.45 41.71 3.84
CA PRO A 170 -11.69 42.03 2.64
C PRO A 170 -10.29 42.47 3.08
N ASP A 171 -9.26 41.94 2.41
CA ASP A 171 -7.94 42.58 2.42
C ASP A 171 -8.01 43.93 1.72
#